data_AF-A0A1C6GDL9-F1
#
_entry.id   AF-A0A1C6GDL9-F1
#
_cell.length_a   1.000
_cell.length_b   1.000
_cell.length_c   1.000
_cell.angle_alpha   90.00
_cell.angle_beta   90.00
_cell.angle_gamma   90.00
#
_symmetry.space_group_name_H-M   'P 1'
#
loop_
_entity.id
_entity.type
_entity.pdbx_description
1 polymer ?
#
loop_
_entity_poly.entity_id
_entity_poly.type
_entity_poly.pdbx_seq_one_letter_code
_entity_poly.pdbx_strand_id
1 'polypeptide(L)'
;MREKDLKIDSFVVTCMNNIYGDDAEVNNEWYLECLNKAKDTKEFEKLYLSTKDKNIICSQAYGELLKKQSLFYKGYDKYYHYVMNKAEIKKVTCSDRGGLKIGNDTFSICVSNGYGDGVFKTAIFLKGNPYINAVDHMMNYQVAVDGKFNIYDCDCRNDVALVELEGSYIVYSYNGFVALVEQDR
;
A
#
# COMPACT_ATOMS: atom_id res chain seq x y z
N MET A 1 22.64 -15.09 -8.26
CA MET A 1 22.12 -15.31 -9.64
C MET A 1 22.51 -14.14 -10.55
N ARG A 2 22.35 -14.23 -11.88
CA ARG A 2 22.55 -13.05 -12.77
C ARG A 2 21.19 -12.38 -13.01
N GLU A 3 21.20 -11.07 -13.27
CA GLU A 3 19.97 -10.30 -13.52
C GLU A 3 19.14 -10.88 -14.67
N LYS A 4 19.77 -11.31 -15.77
CA LYS A 4 19.07 -11.94 -16.90
C LYS A 4 18.34 -13.25 -16.55
N ASP A 5 18.68 -13.86 -15.41
CA ASP A 5 18.04 -15.07 -14.91
C ASP A 5 16.82 -14.72 -13.99
N LEU A 6 16.62 -13.44 -13.67
CA LEU A 6 15.55 -12.92 -12.82
C LEU A 6 14.24 -12.78 -13.61
N LYS A 7 13.20 -13.49 -13.17
CA LYS A 7 11.90 -13.54 -13.85
C LYS A 7 10.89 -12.60 -13.19
N ILE A 8 11.21 -11.31 -13.17
CA ILE A 8 10.30 -10.25 -12.70
C ILE A 8 10.07 -9.23 -13.81
N ASP A 9 9.08 -8.37 -13.63
CA ASP A 9 8.71 -7.33 -14.60
C ASP A 9 9.89 -6.38 -14.88
N SER A 10 10.13 -6.05 -16.15
CA SER A 10 11.22 -5.15 -16.57
C SER A 10 11.12 -3.76 -15.95
N PHE A 11 9.91 -3.29 -15.66
CA PHE A 11 9.70 -2.03 -14.96
C PHE A 11 10.23 -2.09 -13.53
N VAL A 12 9.99 -3.20 -12.83
CA VAL A 12 10.52 -3.41 -11.46
C VAL A 12 12.04 -3.45 -11.49
N VAL A 13 12.64 -4.15 -12.46
CA VAL A 13 14.12 -4.15 -12.65
C VAL A 13 14.64 -2.75 -12.92
N THR A 14 13.93 -1.95 -13.72
CA THR A 14 14.30 -0.55 -13.98
C THR A 14 14.26 0.29 -12.69
N CYS A 15 13.24 0.11 -11.86
CA CYS A 15 13.15 0.77 -10.55
C CYS A 15 14.30 0.36 -9.63
N MET A 16 14.69 -0.91 -9.64
CA MET A 16 15.79 -1.44 -8.83
C MET A 16 17.18 -0.96 -9.29
N ASN A 17 17.33 -0.69 -10.58
CA ASN A 17 18.56 -0.17 -11.18
C ASN A 17 18.66 1.36 -11.16
N ASN A 18 17.63 2.05 -10.65
CA ASN A 18 17.69 3.50 -10.48
C ASN A 18 18.69 3.87 -9.38
N ILE A 19 19.57 4.83 -9.67
CA ILE A 19 20.58 5.35 -8.75
C ILE A 19 20.47 6.87 -8.58
N TYR A 20 19.42 7.49 -9.12
CA TYR A 20 19.23 8.93 -9.03
C TYR A 20 18.61 9.31 -7.68
N GLY A 21 19.46 9.77 -6.76
CA GLY A 21 19.11 10.20 -5.41
C GLY A 21 19.48 9.17 -4.33
N ASP A 22 19.74 9.64 -3.12
CA ASP A 22 20.30 8.85 -2.01
C ASP A 22 19.46 7.58 -1.71
N ASP A 23 18.13 7.69 -1.69
CA ASP A 23 17.25 6.55 -1.43
C ASP A 23 17.25 5.52 -2.57
N ALA A 24 17.45 5.97 -3.82
CA ALA A 24 17.52 5.09 -4.98
C ALA A 24 18.85 4.30 -4.98
N GLU A 25 19.95 4.94 -4.61
CA GLU A 25 21.26 4.29 -4.45
C GLU A 25 21.21 3.18 -3.39
N VAL A 26 20.66 3.46 -2.20
CA VAL A 26 20.47 2.45 -1.14
C VAL A 26 19.61 1.27 -1.64
N ASN A 27 18.55 1.54 -2.40
CA ASN A 27 17.71 0.51 -2.98
C ASN A 27 18.47 -0.35 -4.00
N ASN A 28 19.33 0.26 -4.83
CA ASN A 28 20.15 -0.44 -5.81
C ASN A 28 21.20 -1.34 -5.15
N GLU A 29 21.89 -0.84 -4.12
CA GLU A 29 22.86 -1.64 -3.36
C GLU A 29 22.21 -2.89 -2.77
N TRP A 30 21.03 -2.74 -2.16
CA TRP A 30 20.28 -3.87 -1.63
C TRP A 30 19.81 -4.83 -2.73
N TYR A 31 19.39 -4.30 -3.88
CA TYR A 31 19.04 -5.10 -5.04
C TYR A 31 20.21 -5.99 -5.49
N LEU A 32 21.40 -5.42 -5.66
CA LEU A 32 22.59 -6.14 -6.07
C LEU A 32 23.04 -7.18 -5.03
N GLU A 33 22.95 -6.84 -3.74
CA GLU A 33 23.20 -7.79 -2.66
C GLU A 33 22.24 -8.98 -2.71
N CYS A 34 20.95 -8.72 -2.89
CA CYS A 34 19.94 -9.77 -3.01
C CYS A 34 20.19 -10.65 -4.23
N LEU A 35 20.50 -10.03 -5.37
CA LEU A 35 20.77 -10.73 -6.63
C LEU A 35 22.00 -11.65 -6.49
N ASN A 36 23.05 -11.20 -5.81
CA ASN A 36 24.25 -12.00 -5.57
C ASN A 36 23.99 -13.20 -4.66
N LYS A 37 23.13 -13.05 -3.64
CA LYS A 37 22.83 -14.11 -2.67
C LYS A 37 21.80 -15.13 -3.16
N ALA A 38 20.83 -14.71 -3.96
CA ALA A 38 19.73 -15.57 -4.38
C ALA A 38 20.15 -16.62 -5.43
N LYS A 39 19.60 -17.83 -5.28
CA LYS A 39 19.77 -18.92 -6.26
C LYS A 39 18.77 -18.84 -7.40
N ASP A 40 17.56 -18.37 -7.10
CA ASP A 40 16.46 -18.22 -8.04
C ASP A 40 15.59 -16.98 -7.73
N THR A 41 14.63 -16.69 -8.61
CA THR A 41 13.73 -15.54 -8.48
C THR A 41 12.92 -15.55 -7.19
N LYS A 42 12.48 -16.72 -6.71
CA LYS A 42 11.65 -16.82 -5.51
C LYS A 42 12.47 -16.53 -4.25
N GLU A 43 13.72 -16.99 -4.21
CA GLU A 43 14.64 -16.66 -3.14
C GLU A 43 14.99 -15.18 -3.15
N PHE A 44 15.22 -14.60 -4.34
CA PHE A 44 15.44 -13.17 -4.52
C PHE A 44 14.27 -12.34 -3.95
N GLU A 45 13.03 -12.63 -4.35
CA GLU A 45 11.83 -11.91 -3.89
C GLU A 45 11.68 -11.96 -2.37
N LYS A 46 11.86 -13.15 -1.79
CA LYS A 46 11.80 -13.33 -0.34
C LYS A 46 12.87 -12.52 0.38
N LEU A 47 14.09 -12.53 -0.14
CA LEU A 47 15.21 -11.80 0.44
C LEU A 47 14.97 -10.29 0.34
N TYR A 48 14.67 -9.81 -0.87
CA TYR A 48 14.43 -8.39 -1.14
C TYR A 48 13.32 -7.83 -0.25
N LEU A 49 12.18 -8.52 -0.20
CA LEU A 49 11.02 -8.09 0.59
C LEU A 49 11.21 -8.30 2.11
N SER A 50 12.19 -9.08 2.56
CA SER A 50 12.44 -9.32 3.99
C SER A 50 13.06 -8.13 4.72
N THR A 51 13.58 -7.15 3.99
CA THR A 51 14.22 -5.96 4.56
C THR A 51 13.32 -5.26 5.58
N LYS A 52 13.98 -4.60 6.53
CA LYS A 52 13.36 -3.71 7.53
C LYS A 52 13.79 -2.27 7.32
N ASP A 53 14.63 -2.01 6.32
CA ASP A 53 15.03 -0.68 5.93
C ASP A 53 13.81 0.08 5.39
N LYS A 54 13.50 1.20 6.03
CA LYS A 54 12.35 2.03 5.71
C LYS A 54 12.47 2.63 4.31
N ASN A 55 13.66 3.08 3.90
CA ASN A 55 13.85 3.75 2.61
C ASN A 55 13.61 2.75 1.47
N ILE A 56 14.04 1.50 1.66
CA ILE A 56 13.75 0.42 0.71
C ILE A 56 12.27 0.05 0.72
N ILE A 57 11.63 -0.10 1.89
CA ILE A 57 10.18 -0.39 1.97
C ILE A 57 9.35 0.71 1.28
N CYS A 58 9.78 1.96 1.38
CA CYS A 58 9.14 3.11 0.77
C CYS A 58 9.56 3.34 -0.68
N SER A 59 10.36 2.46 -1.28
CA SER A 59 10.78 2.60 -2.66
C SER A 59 9.75 2.07 -3.64
N GLN A 60 9.71 2.67 -4.82
CA GLN A 60 8.85 2.22 -5.93
C GLN A 60 9.14 0.76 -6.31
N ALA A 61 10.41 0.36 -6.30
CA ALA A 61 10.82 -1.01 -6.60
C ALA A 61 10.19 -2.03 -5.63
N TYR A 62 10.16 -1.72 -4.33
CA TYR A 62 9.54 -2.57 -3.32
C TYR A 62 8.02 -2.68 -3.52
N GLY A 63 7.35 -1.55 -3.72
CA GLY A 63 5.90 -1.52 -3.93
C GLY A 63 5.46 -2.28 -5.18
N GLU A 64 6.13 -2.04 -6.31
CA GLU A 64 5.78 -2.66 -7.59
C GLU A 64 6.10 -4.17 -7.61
N LEU A 65 7.21 -4.59 -6.98
CA LEU A 65 7.48 -6.01 -6.78
C LEU A 65 6.37 -6.67 -5.96
N LEU A 66 5.98 -6.04 -4.84
CA LEU A 66 5.00 -6.60 -3.91
C LEU A 66 3.60 -6.68 -4.52
N LYS A 67 3.14 -5.65 -5.26
CA LYS A 67 1.84 -5.64 -5.97
C LYS A 67 1.68 -6.86 -6.87
N LYS A 68 2.72 -7.20 -7.64
CA LYS A 68 2.65 -8.33 -8.56
C LYS A 68 2.58 -9.67 -7.81
N GLN A 69 3.31 -9.82 -6.71
CA GLN A 69 3.35 -11.09 -5.97
C GLN A 69 2.08 -11.36 -5.16
N SER A 70 1.48 -10.33 -4.56
CA SER A 70 0.30 -10.49 -3.72
C SER A 70 -0.95 -10.93 -4.46
N LEU A 71 -1.01 -10.78 -5.80
CA LEU A 71 -2.07 -11.34 -6.64
C LEU A 71 -2.02 -12.88 -6.72
N PHE A 72 -0.83 -13.47 -6.63
CA PHE A 72 -0.61 -14.88 -6.98
C PHE A 72 -0.20 -15.76 -5.79
N TYR A 73 0.27 -15.19 -4.67
CA TYR A 73 0.90 -15.96 -3.61
C TYR A 73 0.42 -15.60 -2.20
N LYS A 74 0.04 -16.64 -1.44
CA LYS A 74 -0.35 -16.56 -0.02
C LYS A 74 0.84 -16.15 0.86
N GLY A 75 0.64 -15.22 1.79
CA GLY A 75 1.62 -14.82 2.81
C GLY A 75 2.36 -13.50 2.55
N TYR A 76 2.05 -12.80 1.45
CA TYR A 76 2.57 -11.46 1.16
C TYR A 76 1.74 -10.33 1.81
N ASP A 77 0.54 -10.65 2.31
CA ASP A 77 -0.32 -9.76 3.10
C ASP A 77 0.38 -9.21 4.35
N LYS A 78 1.34 -9.96 4.91
CA LYS A 78 2.16 -9.52 6.05
C LYS A 78 2.91 -8.21 5.79
N TYR A 79 3.29 -7.92 4.54
CA TYR A 79 4.00 -6.69 4.18
C TYR A 79 3.05 -5.49 4.15
N TYR A 80 1.84 -5.68 3.62
CA TYR A 80 0.76 -4.70 3.72
C TYR A 80 0.39 -4.46 5.19
N HIS A 81 0.23 -5.52 5.99
CA HIS A 81 -0.01 -5.39 7.42
C HIS A 81 1.10 -4.60 8.13
N TYR A 82 2.36 -4.83 7.78
CA TYR A 82 3.48 -4.08 8.37
C TYR A 82 3.34 -2.57 8.12
N VAL A 83 3.11 -2.16 6.87
CA VAL A 83 2.95 -0.74 6.50
C VAL A 83 1.69 -0.14 7.09
N MET A 84 0.54 -0.82 6.97
CA MET A 84 -0.74 -0.36 7.53
C MET A 84 -0.70 -0.17 9.04
N ASN A 85 0.13 -0.95 9.76
CA ASN A 85 0.31 -0.78 11.19
C ASN A 85 1.08 0.49 11.58
N LYS A 86 1.73 1.17 10.62
CA LYS A 86 2.45 2.44 10.82
C LYS A 86 1.55 3.67 10.78
N ALA A 87 0.30 3.52 10.36
CA ALA A 87 -0.69 4.59 10.37
C ALA A 87 -1.07 5.00 11.80
N GLU A 88 -1.43 6.28 11.95
CA GLU A 88 -1.90 6.88 13.19
C GLU A 88 -3.26 6.29 13.61
N ILE A 89 -4.18 6.16 12.65
CA ILE A 89 -5.51 5.62 12.92
C ILE A 89 -5.70 4.34 12.11
N LYS A 90 -6.17 3.29 12.78
CA LYS A 90 -6.42 1.97 12.21
C LYS A 90 -7.81 1.51 12.60
N LYS A 91 -8.57 1.01 11.63
CA LYS A 91 -9.92 0.52 11.80
C LYS A 91 -10.09 -0.82 11.09
N VAL A 92 -11.04 -1.59 11.60
CA VAL A 92 -11.59 -2.75 10.91
C VAL A 92 -12.96 -2.33 10.41
N THR A 93 -13.22 -2.62 9.15
CA THR A 93 -14.45 -2.27 8.43
C THR A 93 -14.99 -3.53 7.78
N CYS A 94 -16.28 -3.56 7.48
CA CYS A 94 -16.88 -4.59 6.66
C CYS A 94 -17.56 -4.00 5.43
N SER A 95 -17.90 -4.87 4.50
CA SER A 95 -18.54 -4.48 3.26
C SER A 95 -19.34 -5.65 2.71
N ASP A 96 -20.56 -5.38 2.26
CA ASP A 96 -21.36 -6.34 1.50
C ASP A 96 -21.28 -6.06 -0.02
N ARG A 97 -20.68 -4.93 -0.43
CA ARG A 97 -20.60 -4.48 -1.85
C ARG A 97 -19.17 -4.28 -2.38
N GLY A 98 -18.17 -4.67 -1.62
CA GLY A 98 -16.75 -4.57 -1.97
C GLY A 98 -16.11 -3.19 -1.80
N GLY A 99 -16.59 -2.34 -0.89
CA GLY A 99 -15.98 -1.03 -0.67
C GLY A 99 -16.05 -0.44 0.74
N LEU A 100 -15.30 0.64 0.91
CA LEU A 100 -15.31 1.54 2.04
C LEU A 100 -16.23 2.72 1.73
N LYS A 101 -17.25 2.89 2.56
CA LYS A 101 -18.10 4.06 2.44
C LYS A 101 -17.49 5.25 3.13
N ILE A 102 -17.40 6.35 2.38
CA ILE A 102 -16.90 7.64 2.81
C ILE A 102 -17.96 8.69 2.46
N GLY A 103 -18.26 9.62 3.36
CA GLY A 103 -19.25 10.65 3.08
C GLY A 103 -19.73 11.41 4.30
N ASN A 104 -20.78 12.20 4.12
CA ASN A 104 -21.48 12.93 5.16
C ASN A 104 -22.98 13.05 4.78
N ASP A 105 -23.72 13.93 5.43
CA ASP A 105 -25.16 14.11 5.18
C ASP A 105 -25.49 14.62 3.77
N THR A 106 -24.50 15.16 3.04
CA THR A 106 -24.69 15.76 1.72
C THR A 106 -24.20 14.87 0.58
N PHE A 107 -23.28 13.94 0.84
CA PHE A 107 -22.76 13.03 -0.18
C PHE A 107 -22.28 11.71 0.42
N SER A 108 -22.26 10.66 -0.39
CA SER A 108 -21.50 9.46 -0.06
C SER A 108 -20.93 8.81 -1.31
N ILE A 109 -19.75 8.22 -1.16
CA ILE A 109 -19.09 7.41 -2.17
C ILE A 109 -18.72 6.07 -1.55
N CYS A 110 -18.68 5.03 -2.38
CA CYS A 110 -18.15 3.72 -2.00
C CYS A 110 -16.87 3.48 -2.77
N VAL A 111 -15.74 3.44 -2.06
CA VAL A 111 -14.41 3.24 -2.63
C VAL A 111 -14.09 1.76 -2.61
N SER A 112 -13.65 1.16 -3.72
CA SER A 112 -13.36 -0.28 -3.75
C SER A 112 -12.30 -0.66 -2.71
N ASN A 113 -12.54 -1.74 -1.96
CA ASN A 113 -11.54 -2.32 -1.06
C ASN A 113 -10.54 -3.25 -1.78
N GLY A 114 -10.72 -3.46 -3.09
CA GLY A 114 -9.86 -4.31 -3.92
C GLY A 114 -9.98 -5.81 -3.68
N TYR A 115 -10.95 -6.29 -2.91
CA TYR A 115 -11.19 -7.72 -2.63
C TYR A 115 -12.64 -8.15 -2.85
N GLY A 116 -13.60 -7.36 -2.38
CA GLY A 116 -15.03 -7.69 -2.42
C GLY A 116 -15.65 -7.75 -1.02
N ASP A 117 -16.69 -8.56 -0.89
CA ASP A 117 -17.43 -8.79 0.35
C ASP A 117 -16.51 -9.25 1.50
N GLY A 118 -16.78 -8.77 2.71
CA GLY A 118 -16.19 -9.25 3.94
C GLY A 118 -15.55 -8.15 4.79
N VAL A 119 -14.73 -8.60 5.75
CA VAL A 119 -14.03 -7.74 6.70
C VAL A 119 -12.66 -7.35 6.15
N PHE A 120 -12.34 -6.06 6.21
CA PHE A 120 -11.11 -5.50 5.66
C PHE A 120 -10.50 -4.44 6.61
N LYS A 121 -9.28 -4.01 6.31
CA LYS A 121 -8.53 -3.07 7.17
C LYS A 121 -8.47 -1.68 6.54
N THR A 122 -8.81 -0.68 7.33
CA THR A 122 -8.68 0.73 6.97
C THR A 122 -7.60 1.39 7.81
N ALA A 123 -6.73 2.17 7.19
CA ALA A 123 -5.69 2.93 7.87
C ALA A 123 -5.65 4.38 7.38
N ILE A 124 -5.39 5.33 8.27
CA ILE A 124 -5.32 6.75 7.95
C ILE A 124 -3.95 7.23 8.35
N PHE A 125 -3.18 7.65 7.35
CA PHE A 125 -1.85 8.21 7.46
C PHE A 125 -1.98 9.73 7.47
N LEU A 126 -1.56 10.35 8.57
CA LEU A 126 -1.51 11.80 8.68
C LEU A 126 -0.26 12.34 8.00
N LYS A 127 -0.32 13.62 7.59
CA LYS A 127 0.77 14.31 6.92
C LYS A 127 2.07 14.15 7.71
N GLY A 128 3.16 13.87 6.99
CA GLY A 128 4.49 13.70 7.56
C GLY A 128 4.79 12.29 8.08
N ASN A 129 3.84 11.36 8.00
CA ASN A 129 4.13 9.96 8.28
C ASN A 129 5.15 9.42 7.24
N PRO A 130 6.28 8.85 7.70
CA PRO A 130 7.38 8.49 6.79
C PRO A 130 7.11 7.22 5.96
N TYR A 131 5.95 6.59 6.11
CA TYR A 131 5.53 5.41 5.33
C TYR A 131 4.49 5.73 4.25
N ILE A 132 4.15 7.01 4.04
CA ILE A 132 3.19 7.42 3.00
C ILE A 132 3.62 6.92 1.61
N ASN A 133 4.89 7.10 1.23
CA ASN A 133 5.39 6.65 -0.07
C ASN A 133 5.25 5.13 -0.27
N ALA A 134 5.35 4.34 0.81
CA ALA A 134 5.09 2.90 0.72
C ALA A 134 3.64 2.61 0.30
N VAL A 135 2.67 3.36 0.81
CA VAL A 135 1.25 3.25 0.41
C VAL A 135 1.09 3.57 -1.07
N ASP A 136 1.65 4.70 -1.52
CA ASP A 136 1.54 5.17 -2.92
C ASP A 136 2.08 4.12 -3.91
N HIS A 137 3.18 3.45 -3.55
CA HIS A 137 3.81 2.45 -4.40
C HIS A 137 3.22 1.04 -4.24
N MET A 138 2.60 0.70 -3.11
CA MET A 138 2.06 -0.65 -2.84
C MET A 138 0.58 -0.79 -3.18
N MET A 139 -0.17 0.31 -3.25
CA MET A 139 -1.62 0.28 -3.45
C MET A 139 -2.05 1.01 -4.72
N ASN A 140 -3.32 0.86 -5.09
CA ASN A 140 -3.89 1.51 -6.26
C ASN A 140 -4.67 2.75 -5.84
N TYR A 141 -4.38 3.89 -6.49
CA TYR A 141 -5.18 5.10 -6.34
C TYR A 141 -6.66 4.80 -6.62
N GLN A 142 -7.55 5.38 -5.81
CA GLN A 142 -9.00 5.28 -5.99
C GLN A 142 -9.63 6.64 -6.25
N VAL A 143 -9.47 7.57 -5.31
CA VAL A 143 -10.13 8.87 -5.33
C VAL A 143 -9.41 9.85 -4.41
N ALA A 144 -9.56 11.15 -4.65
CA ALA A 144 -9.21 12.19 -3.70
C ALA A 144 -10.49 12.78 -3.08
N VAL A 145 -10.50 12.98 -1.76
CA VAL A 145 -11.63 13.53 -1.00
C VAL A 145 -11.13 14.74 -0.22
N ASP A 146 -11.80 15.88 -0.39
CA ASP A 146 -11.48 17.11 0.32
C ASP A 146 -12.69 17.61 1.12
N GLY A 147 -12.42 18.17 2.29
CA GLY A 147 -13.43 18.70 3.21
C GLY A 147 -13.69 17.79 4.41
N LYS A 148 -14.89 17.91 4.98
CA LYS A 148 -15.29 17.19 6.19
C LYS A 148 -16.17 15.98 5.85
N PHE A 149 -15.75 14.80 6.28
CA PHE A 149 -16.42 13.53 5.98
C PHE A 149 -16.20 12.47 7.05
N ASN A 150 -17.02 11.42 7.00
CA ASN A 150 -16.97 10.26 7.86
C ASN A 150 -16.53 9.02 7.09
N ILE A 151 -15.89 8.10 7.83
CA ILE A 151 -15.69 6.72 7.42
C ILE A 151 -16.70 5.87 8.16
N TYR A 152 -17.51 5.09 7.44
CA TYR A 152 -18.54 4.23 8.03
C TYR A 152 -18.00 2.81 8.29
N ASP A 153 -18.60 2.11 9.25
CA ASP A 153 -18.23 0.74 9.62
C ASP A 153 -18.57 -0.30 8.55
N CYS A 154 -19.64 -0.06 7.80
CA CYS A 154 -20.10 -0.87 6.69
C CYS A 154 -20.63 -0.01 5.53
N ASP A 155 -20.47 -0.48 4.30
CA ASP A 155 -20.87 0.27 3.10
C ASP A 155 -22.38 0.25 2.79
N CYS A 156 -23.11 -0.70 3.37
CA CYS A 156 -24.55 -0.85 3.20
C CYS A 156 -25.37 -0.15 4.30
N ARG A 157 -24.72 0.38 5.33
CA ARG A 157 -25.36 1.00 6.50
C ARG A 157 -24.90 2.46 6.66
N ASN A 158 -25.66 3.24 7.41
CA ASN A 158 -25.34 4.64 7.73
C ASN A 158 -25.12 4.85 9.23
N ASP A 159 -25.17 3.78 10.00
CA ASP A 159 -25.61 3.82 11.38
C ASP A 159 -24.43 4.10 12.32
N VAL A 160 -23.21 3.78 11.89
CA VAL A 160 -21.98 3.91 12.70
C VAL A 160 -20.85 4.54 11.89
N ALA A 161 -20.57 5.81 12.19
CA ALA A 161 -19.32 6.44 11.78
C ALA A 161 -18.18 5.98 12.68
N LEU A 162 -17.11 5.43 12.09
CA LEU A 162 -15.93 4.97 12.81
C LEU A 162 -14.93 6.09 13.11
N VAL A 163 -14.86 7.06 12.20
CA VAL A 163 -13.95 8.20 12.24
C VAL A 163 -14.59 9.36 11.49
N GLU A 164 -14.50 10.56 12.06
CA GLU A 164 -14.73 11.83 11.37
C GLU A 164 -13.37 12.42 11.00
N LEU A 165 -13.23 12.88 9.76
CA LEU A 165 -12.03 13.51 9.22
C LEU A 165 -12.38 14.87 8.61
N GLU A 166 -11.41 15.78 8.65
CA GLU A 166 -11.48 17.08 7.97
C GLU A 166 -10.11 17.37 7.34
N GLY A 167 -10.08 17.58 6.03
CA GLY A 167 -8.85 17.82 5.28
C GLY A 167 -8.92 17.28 3.85
N SER A 168 -7.76 17.20 3.19
CA SER A 168 -7.62 16.60 1.86
C SER A 168 -6.92 15.25 1.98
N TYR A 169 -7.52 14.21 1.41
CA TYR A 169 -6.99 12.84 1.49
C TYR A 169 -7.01 12.17 0.13
N ILE A 170 -5.94 11.46 -0.21
CA ILE A 170 -5.94 10.47 -1.30
C ILE A 170 -6.28 9.11 -0.70
N VAL A 171 -7.24 8.42 -1.31
CA VAL A 171 -7.63 7.07 -0.93
C VAL A 171 -7.00 6.07 -1.87
N TYR A 172 -6.34 5.08 -1.29
CA TYR A 172 -5.74 3.95 -1.97
C TYR A 172 -6.38 2.65 -1.51
N SER A 173 -6.41 1.65 -2.39
CA SER A 173 -6.80 0.31 -1.98
C SER A 173 -6.04 -0.79 -2.70
N TYR A 174 -5.96 -1.93 -2.02
CA TYR A 174 -5.41 -3.15 -2.58
C TYR A 174 -5.82 -4.36 -1.74
N ASN A 175 -6.50 -5.35 -2.33
CA ASN A 175 -6.71 -6.68 -1.74
C ASN A 175 -7.18 -6.69 -0.27
N GLY A 176 -8.22 -5.93 0.07
CA GLY A 176 -8.79 -5.88 1.42
C GLY A 176 -8.03 -4.93 2.37
N PHE A 177 -7.23 -4.03 1.81
CA PHE A 177 -6.61 -2.93 2.51
C PHE A 177 -7.05 -1.61 1.88
N VAL A 178 -7.44 -0.65 2.71
CA VAL A 178 -7.78 0.71 2.28
C VAL A 178 -6.98 1.70 3.12
N ALA A 179 -6.21 2.56 2.47
CA ALA A 179 -5.41 3.60 3.12
C ALA A 179 -5.90 4.98 2.69
N LEU A 180 -6.08 5.87 3.65
CA LEU A 180 -6.31 7.30 3.42
C LEU A 180 -5.03 8.04 3.78
N VAL A 181 -4.49 8.83 2.87
CA VAL A 181 -3.25 9.59 3.05
C VAL A 181 -3.57 11.08 3.00
N GLU A 182 -3.37 11.77 4.11
CA GLU A 182 -3.55 13.22 4.20
C GLU A 182 -2.56 13.97 3.30
N GLN A 183 -3.06 14.99 2.59
CA GLN A 183 -2.31 15.79 1.63
C GLN A 183 -2.09 17.22 2.12
N ASP A 184 -1.09 17.88 1.52
CA ASP A 184 -0.91 19.32 1.63
C ASP A 184 -1.95 20.03 0.78
N ARG A 185 -2.57 21.08 1.35
CA ARG A 185 -3.39 22.04 0.61
C ARG A 185 -2.53 23.14 0.02
#